data_AF-A0A7K2PYI6-F1
#
_entry.id   AF-A0A7K2PYI6-F1
#
_cell.length_a   1.000
_cell.length_b   1.000
_cell.length_c   1.000
_cell.angle_alpha   90.00
_cell.angle_beta   90.00
_cell.angle_gamma   90.00
#
_symmetry.space_group_name_H-M   'P 1'
#
loop_
_entity.id
_entity.type
_entity.pdbx_description
1 polymer ?
#
loop_
_entity_poly.entity_id
_entity_poly.type
_entity_poly.pdbx_seq_one_letter_code
_entity_poly.pdbx_strand_id
1 'polypeptide(L)'
;MSTVVETDVLIVGSGPAGASAALALSTYGVSNIVVTRYASLADTPRAHITNQRTMEVLRDLGVEQDVIAQATPQHLMGNTTFCTGLAGEELGRVRSWGN
;
A
#
# COMPACT_ATOMS: atom_id res chain seq x y z
N MET A 1 40.47 0.04 3.84
CA MET A 1 39.66 -0.79 2.92
C MET A 1 38.20 -0.65 3.33
N SER A 2 37.29 -0.45 2.37
CA SER A 2 35.85 -0.44 2.67
C SER A 2 35.40 -1.87 2.98
N THR A 3 34.60 -2.05 4.03
CA THR A 3 33.95 -3.34 4.31
C THR A 3 32.90 -3.62 3.23
N VAL A 4 32.88 -4.84 2.71
CA VAL A 4 31.86 -5.30 1.76
C VAL A 4 30.71 -5.91 2.55
N VAL A 5 29.48 -5.57 2.17
CA VAL A 5 28.25 -6.15 2.73
C VAL A 5 27.65 -7.09 1.69
N GLU A 6 27.33 -8.32 2.09
CA GLU A 6 26.78 -9.36 1.22
C GLU A 6 25.33 -9.69 1.60
N THR A 7 24.50 -9.97 0.60
CA THR A 7 23.08 -10.37 0.73
C THR A 7 22.65 -11.12 -0.53
N ASP A 8 21.63 -11.98 -0.45
CA ASP A 8 21.11 -12.68 -1.63
C ASP A 8 20.37 -11.73 -2.57
N VAL A 9 19.59 -10.79 -2.01
CA VAL A 9 18.82 -9.80 -2.77
C VAL A 9 19.02 -8.38 -2.24
N LEU A 10 19.52 -7.49 -3.10
CA LEU A 10 19.51 -6.05 -2.85
C LEU A 10 18.27 -5.40 -3.48
N ILE A 11 17.43 -4.78 -2.67
CA ILE A 11 16.21 -4.09 -3.09
C ILE A 11 16.48 -2.58 -3.10
N VAL A 12 16.41 -1.96 -4.28
CA VAL A 12 16.60 -0.52 -4.44
C VAL A 12 15.25 0.20 -4.45
N GLY A 13 14.85 0.70 -3.27
CA GLY A 13 13.66 1.52 -3.05
C GLY A 13 12.71 0.94 -2.02
N SER A 14 12.27 1.76 -1.06
CA SER A 14 11.34 1.39 0.01
C SER A 14 9.87 1.79 -0.26
N GLY A 15 9.49 1.92 -1.53
CA GLY A 15 8.09 2.14 -1.92
C GLY A 15 7.23 0.88 -1.73
N PRO A 16 5.92 0.93 -2.06
CA PRO A 16 5.03 -0.22 -1.88
C PRO A 16 5.56 -1.51 -2.51
N ALA A 17 6.13 -1.44 -3.71
CA ALA A 17 6.70 -2.60 -4.39
C ALA A 17 7.91 -3.19 -3.63
N GLY A 18 8.88 -2.36 -3.26
CA GLY A 18 10.10 -2.81 -2.59
C GLY A 18 9.87 -3.28 -1.16
N ALA A 19 9.01 -2.59 -0.40
CA ALA A 19 8.62 -3.01 0.94
C ALA A 19 7.85 -4.34 0.92
N SER A 20 6.93 -4.52 -0.04
CA SER A 20 6.21 -5.80 -0.21
C SER A 20 7.16 -6.93 -0.59
N ALA A 21 8.12 -6.67 -1.49
CA ALA A 21 9.13 -7.65 -1.88
C ALA A 21 10.04 -8.04 -0.71
N ALA A 22 10.50 -7.06 0.08
CA ALA A 22 11.31 -7.29 1.27
C ALA A 22 10.57 -8.14 2.31
N LEU A 23 9.28 -7.84 2.56
CA LEU A 23 8.44 -8.62 3.45
C LEU A 23 8.28 -10.06 2.94
N ALA A 24 7.93 -10.24 1.67
CA ALA A 24 7.79 -11.57 1.08
C ALA A 24 9.07 -12.40 1.15
N LEU A 25 10.22 -11.83 0.76
CA LEU A 25 11.52 -12.50 0.82
C LEU A 25 11.89 -12.88 2.25
N SER A 26 11.66 -11.98 3.21
CA SER A 26 11.92 -12.25 4.63
C SER A 26 11.02 -13.34 5.18
N THR A 27 9.73 -13.35 4.81
CA THR A 27 8.77 -14.41 5.16
C THR A 27 9.22 -15.78 4.64
N TYR A 28 9.85 -15.84 3.46
CA TYR A 28 10.39 -17.06 2.87
C TYR A 28 11.82 -17.39 3.30
N GLY A 29 12.41 -16.63 4.22
CA GLY A 29 13.76 -16.88 4.74
C GLY A 29 14.91 -16.47 3.82
N VAL A 30 14.66 -15.61 2.83
CA VAL A 30 15.68 -15.10 1.89
C VAL A 30 16.33 -13.83 2.43
N SER A 31 17.66 -13.83 2.54
CA SER A 31 18.43 -12.69 3.04
C SER A 31 18.35 -11.51 2.08
N ASN A 32 17.84 -10.38 2.55
CA ASN A 32 17.65 -9.19 1.74
C ASN A 32 18.03 -7.90 2.47
N ILE A 33 18.49 -6.92 1.69
CA ILE A 33 18.77 -5.56 2.15
C ILE A 33 17.95 -4.59 1.31
N VAL A 34 17.24 -3.67 1.96
CA VAL A 34 16.56 -2.55 1.29
C VAL A 34 17.39 -1.30 1.43
N VAL A 35 17.66 -0.62 0.32
CA VAL A 35 18.25 0.72 0.30
C VAL A 35 17.24 1.71 -0.28
N THR A 36 17.20 2.91 0.27
CA THR A 36 16.34 3.98 -0.24
C THR A 36 17.09 5.30 -0.20
N ARG A 37 16.74 6.20 -1.12
CA ARG A 37 17.38 7.52 -1.22
C ARG A 37 16.96 8.46 -0.09
N TYR A 38 15.75 8.30 0.42
CA TYR A 38 15.13 9.25 1.36
C TYR A 38 15.22 8.75 2.79
N ALA A 39 15.39 9.67 3.74
CA ALA A 39 15.49 9.34 5.17
C ALA A 39 14.16 8.89 5.79
N SER A 40 13.04 9.22 5.15
CA SER A 40 11.68 8.88 5.59
C SER A 40 10.88 8.21 4.48
N LEU A 41 9.76 7.60 4.85
CA LEU A 41 8.71 7.26 3.91
C LEU A 41 8.01 8.53 3.41
N ALA A 42 7.04 8.38 2.51
CA ALA A 42 6.30 9.52 1.99
C ALA A 42 5.55 10.27 3.09
N ASP A 43 5.64 11.59 3.02
CA ASP A 43 5.06 12.58 3.93
C ASP A 43 3.70 13.12 3.45
N THR A 44 3.22 12.65 2.30
CA THR A 44 1.95 13.03 1.69
C THR A 44 1.15 11.79 1.28
N PRO A 45 -0.20 11.86 1.31
CA PRO A 45 -1.04 10.81 0.74
C PRO A 45 -0.78 10.62 -0.76
N ARG A 46 -0.67 9.37 -1.21
CA ARG A 46 -0.49 9.00 -2.63
C ARG A 46 -1.55 7.97 -3.04
N ALA A 47 -1.13 6.78 -3.47
CA ALA A 47 -2.05 5.66 -3.67
C ALA A 47 -2.75 5.33 -2.35
N HIS A 48 -4.09 5.27 -2.37
CA HIS A 48 -4.93 5.15 -1.18
C HIS A 48 -6.07 4.13 -1.33
N ILE A 49 -6.18 3.49 -2.50
CA ILE A 49 -7.13 2.41 -2.74
C ILE A 49 -6.36 1.09 -2.79
N THR A 50 -6.69 0.20 -1.85
CA THR A 50 -6.16 -1.16 -1.79
C THR A 50 -7.25 -2.11 -2.27
N ASN A 51 -7.03 -2.78 -3.41
CA ASN A 51 -8.02 -3.72 -3.93
C ASN A 51 -7.97 -5.06 -3.17
N GLN A 52 -8.96 -5.92 -3.44
CA GLN A 52 -9.08 -7.23 -2.80
C GLN A 52 -7.86 -8.12 -3.04
N ARG A 53 -7.28 -8.09 -4.26
CA ARG A 53 -6.12 -8.93 -4.58
C ARG A 53 -4.87 -8.52 -3.80
N THR A 54 -4.67 -7.23 -3.55
CA THR A 54 -3.62 -6.75 -2.67
C THR A 54 -3.88 -7.19 -1.23
N MET A 55 -5.12 -7.12 -0.74
CA MET A 55 -5.47 -7.61 0.60
C MET A 55 -5.21 -9.11 0.76
N GLU A 56 -5.45 -9.93 -0.27
CA GLU A 56 -5.11 -11.37 -0.26
C GLU A 56 -3.62 -11.61 -0.09
N VAL A 57 -2.76 -10.84 -0.78
CA VAL A 57 -1.30 -10.90 -0.61
C VAL A 57 -0.89 -10.45 0.80
N LEU A 58 -1.48 -9.37 1.31
CA LEU A 58 -1.16 -8.86 2.65
C LEU A 58 -1.61 -9.82 3.77
N ARG A 59 -2.69 -10.58 3.55
CA ARG A 59 -3.11 -11.67 4.42
C ARG A 59 -2.10 -12.80 4.45
N ASP A 60 -1.64 -13.24 3.28
CA ASP A 60 -0.62 -14.28 3.16
C ASP A 60 0.71 -13.86 3.82
N LEU A 61 1.05 -12.57 3.71
CA LEU A 61 2.21 -11.98 4.37
C LEU A 61 1.99 -11.63 5.86
N GLY A 62 0.82 -11.95 6.43
CA GLY A 62 0.55 -11.85 7.86
C GLY A 62 0.25 -10.44 8.40
N VAL A 63 0.04 -9.44 7.54
CA VAL A 63 -0.14 -8.03 7.94
C VAL A 63 -1.55 -7.49 7.67
N GLU A 64 -2.50 -8.34 7.26
CA GLU A 64 -3.87 -7.91 6.94
C GLU A 64 -4.55 -7.17 8.11
N GLN A 65 -4.41 -7.65 9.35
CA GLN A 65 -5.09 -7.04 10.49
C GLN A 65 -4.53 -5.65 10.82
N ASP A 66 -3.22 -5.46 10.72
CA ASP A 66 -2.58 -4.14 10.90
C ASP A 66 -3.05 -3.15 9.82
N VAL A 67 -3.20 -3.63 8.59
CA VAL A 67 -3.70 -2.82 7.47
C VAL A 67 -5.17 -2.44 7.68
N ILE A 68 -6.02 -3.39 8.08
CA ILE A 68 -7.45 -3.13 8.35
C ILE A 68 -7.61 -2.12 9.49
N ALA A 69 -6.80 -2.21 10.54
CA ALA A 69 -6.86 -1.30 11.68
C ALA A 69 -6.60 0.18 11.31
N GLN A 70 -5.89 0.44 10.21
CA GLN A 70 -5.56 1.77 9.72
C GLN A 70 -6.39 2.20 8.49
N ALA A 71 -7.18 1.29 7.90
CA ALA A 71 -7.91 1.53 6.67
C ALA A 71 -9.32 2.07 6.90
N THR A 72 -9.82 2.85 5.93
CA THR A 72 -11.24 3.20 5.88
C THR A 72 -12.05 1.98 5.44
N PRO A 73 -13.13 1.61 6.15
CA PRO A 73 -13.94 0.45 5.78
C PRO A 73 -14.75 0.70 4.49
N GLN A 74 -14.98 -0.37 3.72
CA GLN A 74 -15.58 -0.31 2.38
C GLN A 74 -16.94 0.41 2.35
N HIS A 75 -17.78 0.22 3.37
CA HIS A 75 -19.12 0.81 3.41
C HIS A 75 -19.12 2.35 3.50
N LEU A 76 -17.99 2.97 3.88
CA LEU A 76 -17.82 4.43 3.90
C LEU A 76 -17.28 5.00 2.57
N MET A 77 -16.89 4.14 1.63
CA MET A 77 -16.29 4.54 0.35
C MET A 77 -17.02 3.95 -0.86
N GLY A 78 -18.29 3.58 -0.71
CA GLY A 78 -19.03 2.86 -1.76
C GLY A 78 -19.55 3.70 -2.93
N ASN A 79 -19.55 5.03 -2.82
CA ASN A 79 -20.23 5.92 -3.76
C ASN A 79 -19.34 7.06 -4.27
N THR A 80 -19.42 7.31 -5.58
CA THR A 80 -18.84 8.49 -6.23
C THR A 80 -19.99 9.44 -6.52
N THR A 81 -19.93 10.63 -5.90
CA THR A 81 -20.96 11.67 -6.04
C THR A 81 -20.47 12.77 -6.97
N PHE A 82 -21.24 13.09 -7.99
CA PHE A 82 -21.02 14.22 -8.88
C PHE A 82 -21.92 15.37 -8.43
N CYS A 83 -21.33 16.53 -8.13
CA CYS A 83 -22.06 17.69 -7.60
C CYS A 83 -21.39 18.99 -8.07
N THR A 84 -22.12 20.10 -8.00
CA THR A 84 -21.60 21.44 -8.35
C THR A 84 -20.68 22.03 -7.27
N GLY A 85 -20.75 21.49 -6.05
CA GLY A 85 -19.88 21.81 -4.92
C GLY A 85 -20.25 20.94 -3.72
N LEU A 86 -19.40 20.90 -2.69
CA LEU A 86 -19.62 20.03 -1.51
C LEU A 86 -20.95 20.31 -0.79
N ALA A 87 -21.37 21.58 -0.72
CA ALA A 87 -22.68 22.00 -0.21
C ALA A 87 -23.64 22.43 -1.34
N GLY A 88 -23.33 22.07 -2.59
CA GLY A 88 -24.11 22.40 -3.77
C GLY A 88 -25.09 21.29 -4.15
N GLU A 89 -25.64 21.40 -5.37
CA GLU A 89 -26.56 20.41 -5.92
C GLU A 89 -25.84 19.12 -6.33
N GLU A 90 -26.40 17.97 -5.94
CA GLU A 90 -25.98 16.66 -6.43
C GLU A 90 -26.57 16.40 -7.82
N LEU A 91 -25.70 16.16 -8.79
CA LEU A 91 -26.07 15.86 -10.19
C LEU A 91 -26.31 14.36 -10.41
N GLY A 92 -25.65 13.51 -9.61
CA GLY A 92 -25.80 12.07 -9.70
C GLY A 92 -24.81 11.32 -8.83
N ARG A 93 -25.08 10.02 -8.65
CA ARG A 93 -24.28 9.13 -7.82
C ARG A 93 -24.17 7.76 -8.46
N VAL A 94 -22.97 7.20 -8.41
CA VAL A 94 -22.68 5.86 -8.91
C VAL A 94 -21.94 5.07 -7.83
N ARG A 95 -22.00 3.75 -7.93
CA ARG A 95 -21.20 2.87 -7.07
C ARG A 95 -19.74 2.89 -7.54
N SER A 96 -18.82 3.35 -6.67
CA SER A 96 -17.43 3.62 -7.04
C SER A 96 -16.68 2.38 -7.53
N TRP A 97 -17.03 1.22 -6.99
CA TRP A 97 -16.33 -0.05 -7.24
C TRP A 97 -17.20 -1.01 -8.05
N GLY A 98 -18.19 -0.48 -8.77
CA GLY A 98 -19.17 -1.23 -9.53
C GLY A 98 -20.36 -1.73 -8.70
N ASN A 99 -21.14 -2.57 -9.37
CA ASN A 99 -22.55 -2.94 -9.17
C ASN A 99 -23.55 -1.99 -9.83
#